data_AF-A0A963T8A1-F1
#
_entry.id   AF-A0A963T8A1-F1
#
_cell.length_a   1.000
_cell.length_b   1.000
_cell.length_c   1.000
_cell.angle_alpha   90.00
_cell.angle_beta   90.00
_cell.angle_gamma   90.00
#
_symmetry.space_group_name_H-M   'P 1'
#
loop_
_entity.id
_entity.type
_entity.pdbx_description
1 polymer ?
#
loop_
_entity_poly.entity_id
_entity_poly.type
_entity_poly.pdbx_seq_one_letter_code
_entity_poly.pdbx_strand_id
1 'polypeptide(L)' 'MEKTFKDARSALDGLLFDGMTIMAGGFGLCGIPENLILAIR' A
#
# COMPACT_ATOMS: atom_id res chain seq x y z
N MET A 1 -10.18 -10.04 -15.15
CA MET A 1 -9.80 -10.21 -13.73
C MET A 1 -9.74 -8.82 -13.14
N GLU A 2 -10.71 -8.47 -12.30
CA GLU A 2 -10.77 -7.15 -11.67
C GLU A 2 -9.83 -7.15 -10.46
N LYS A 3 -8.88 -6.22 -10.41
CA LYS A 3 -7.89 -6.07 -9.33
C LYS A 3 -8.28 -4.95 -8.37
N THR A 4 -9.58 -4.77 -8.19
CA THR A 4 -10.16 -3.76 -7.32
C THR A 4 -10.45 -4.41 -5.97
N PHE A 5 -9.96 -3.81 -4.90
CA PHE A 5 -10.12 -4.31 -3.54
C PHE A 5 -11.00 -3.35 -2.74
N LYS A 6 -11.70 -3.88 -1.74
CA LYS A 6 -12.62 -3.09 -0.89
C LYS A 6 -11.87 -2.07 -0.04
N ASP A 7 -10.65 -2.40 0.39
CA ASP A 7 -9.82 -1.58 1.26
C ASP A 7 -8.32 -1.88 1.06
N ALA A 8 -7.47 -1.04 1.66
CA ALA A 8 -6.02 -1.16 1.57
C ALA A 8 -5.46 -2.45 2.22
N ARG A 9 -6.13 -2.99 3.25
CA ARG A 9 -5.69 -4.20 3.94
C ARG A 9 -5.89 -5.43 3.06
N SER A 10 -7.09 -5.57 2.48
CA SER A 10 -7.40 -6.65 1.54
C SER A 10 -6.55 -6.60 0.26
N ALA A 11 -6.10 -5.42 -0.14
CA ALA A 11 -5.17 -5.27 -1.26
C ALA A 11 -3.74 -5.76 -0.96
N LEU A 12 -3.34 -5.78 0.33
CA LEU A 12 -1.97 -6.14 0.76
C LEU A 12 -1.91 -7.52 1.43
N ASP A 13 -3.05 -8.17 1.65
CA ASP A 13 -3.14 -9.46 2.35
C ASP A 13 -2.30 -10.54 1.64
N GLY A 14 -1.42 -11.18 2.41
CA GLY A 14 -0.48 -12.19 1.91
C GLY A 14 0.66 -11.68 1.02
N LEU A 15 0.77 -10.37 0.77
CA LEU A 15 1.85 -9.80 -0.05
C LEU A 15 3.05 -9.34 0.80
N LEU A 16 2.80 -8.77 1.97
CA LEU A 16 3.83 -8.13 2.80
C LEU A 16 4.74 -9.16 3.48
N PHE A 17 6.02 -8.84 3.58
CA PHE A 17 7.01 -9.61 4.33
C PHE A 17 8.16 -8.72 4.83
N ASP A 18 8.82 -9.15 5.90
CA ASP A 18 9.93 -8.40 6.50
C ASP A 18 11.13 -8.29 5.57
N GLY A 19 11.73 -7.10 5.51
CA GLY A 19 12.86 -6.81 4.62
C GLY A 19 12.47 -6.55 3.16
N MET A 20 11.17 -6.49 2.83
CA MET A 20 10.71 -6.08 1.50
C MET A 20 11.17 -4.65 1.17
N THR A 21 11.67 -4.45 -0.06
CA THR A 21 11.86 -3.11 -0.61
C THR A 21 10.54 -2.63 -1.22
N ILE A 22 10.03 -1.50 -0.73
CA ILE A 22 8.77 -0.90 -1.21
C ILE A 22 9.09 0.38 -1.99
N MET A 23 8.54 0.51 -3.19
CA MET A 23 8.55 1.76 -3.95
C MET A 23 7.28 2.54 -3.64
N ALA A 24 7.42 3.73 -3.06
CA ALA A 24 6.30 4.62 -2.74
C ALA A 24 6.43 5.95 -3.50
N GLY A 25 5.35 6.38 -4.15
CA GLY A 25 5.27 7.67 -4.83
C GLY A 25 4.87 8.81 -3.89
N GLY A 26 5.03 10.05 -4.36
CA GLY A 26 4.61 11.28 -3.69
C GLY A 26 5.71 12.36 -3.63
N PHE A 27 5.30 13.60 -3.40
CA PHE A 27 6.19 14.75 -3.14
C PHE A 27 5.72 15.50 -1.89
N GLY A 28 6.48 15.41 -0.80
CA GLY A 28 6.02 15.88 0.50
C GLY A 28 4.75 15.11 0.92
N LEU A 29 3.63 15.81 1.03
CA LEU A 29 2.30 15.22 1.29
C LEU A 29 1.43 15.07 0.04
N CYS A 30 1.87 15.60 -1.10
CA CYS A 30 1.10 15.54 -2.34
C CYS A 30 1.29 14.17 -3.01
N GLY A 31 0.19 13.47 -3.29
CA GLY A 31 0.18 12.21 -4.04
C GLY A 31 0.75 11.00 -3.29
N ILE A 32 0.80 11.03 -1.96
CA ILE A 32 1.24 9.89 -1.16
C ILE A 32 0.15 8.80 -1.11
N PRO A 33 0.52 7.51 -1.08
CA PRO A 33 -0.43 6.41 -0.92
C PRO A 33 -0.87 6.25 0.55
N GLU A 34 -1.51 7.26 1.13
CA GLU A 34 -1.80 7.36 2.57
C GLU A 34 -2.51 6.12 3.15
N ASN A 35 -3.49 5.57 2.43
CA ASN A 35 -4.25 4.40 2.88
C ASN A 35 -3.37 3.14 2.93
N LEU A 36 -2.42 2.99 2.00
CA LEU A 36 -1.49 1.87 1.99
C LEU A 36 -0.42 2.02 3.08
N ILE A 37 0.08 3.25 3.31
CA ILE A 37 1.00 3.54 4.41
C ILE A 37 0.36 3.18 5.76
N LEU A 38 -0.90 3.56 5.96
CA LEU A 38 -1.66 3.22 7.17
C LEU A 38 -1.94 1.71 7.32
N ALA A 39 -2.02 0.97 6.21
CA ALA A 39 -2.25 -0.47 6.24
C ALA A 39 -0.98 -1.29 6.48
N ILE A 40 0.19 -0.74 6.16
CA ILE A 40 1.51 -1.37 6.41
C ILE A 40 1.96 -1.13 7.87
N ARG A 41 1.54 -0.02 8.48
CA ARG A 41 1.84 0.33 9.87
C ARG A 41 1.11 -0.57 10.86
#